data_AF-A0A3D2E1P0-F1
#
_entry.id   AF-A0A3D2E1P0-F1
#
_cell.length_a   1.000
_cell.length_b   1.000
_cell.length_c   1.000
_cell.angle_alpha   90.00
_cell.angle_beta   90.00
_cell.angle_gamma   90.00
#
_symmetry.space_group_name_H-M   'P 1'
#
loop_
_entity.id
_entity.type
_entity.pdbx_description
1 polymer ?
#
loop_
_entity_poly.entity_id
_entity_poly.type
_entity_poly.pdbx_seq_one_letter_code
_entity_poly.pdbx_strand_id
1 'polypeptide(L)'
;MYELSNFDAIQIGIASPEKIREWSHGEVTKPETINYRTQKPEKDGLFCEKIFGPTRDWECHCGRYKRIRYKGVICEKCGVEVTKSKVRRERMGHIELACPVTHIWYLRGVPSRISILLDVSPKELEQVVYFVSFIVLDPGKVGELRKKQVISDKEYRELLEKYDAKDFKVGMGAEAVKELLMEVDLEKESEQLKNIINNSVGQKRLKAVKRLEIVEAFRQSGNKPEWMVLDVLPVLPPELRPMIQLDGGRFATSDLNDLYRRVINRNNRLKKLKELGAPDIIVRNEKRMLQEAVDALIDNGRRGKAVSGPGNRDLKSLSGMLRGKQGRFRQNLLGKRVDYSGRSVIVVGPELKLYQCGLPKEMALELFKPFIMNKLVERNLCHNIKSAKRFVDTGKNQVWDILEEIIKDHPVLLNRAPTLHRLGIQAFEPVLVEGRAIKLHPLACGAFNADFDGDQMAVHVPLSIEAQAEARILMLCTNNILKLSDGKPIVSPTQDMVIGSYYLTIVKPGAKGEGNYYSSFDEAMMAYQD
;
A
#
# COMPACT_ATOMS: atom_id res chain seq x y z
N MET A 1 14.21 6.29 19.96
CA MET A 1 13.47 5.81 18.78
C MET A 1 14.30 4.66 18.24
N TYR A 2 13.95 3.43 18.61
CA TYR A 2 14.70 2.26 18.17
C TYR A 2 14.57 2.16 16.64
N GLU A 3 15.68 2.21 15.92
CA GLU A 3 15.68 1.82 14.51
C GLU A 3 15.35 0.32 14.48
N LEU A 4 14.09 0.00 14.11
CA LEU A 4 13.58 -1.34 13.85
C LEU A 4 14.19 -1.91 12.55
N SER A 5 15.51 -1.87 12.41
CA SER A 5 16.21 -2.26 11.19
C SER A 5 16.42 -3.77 11.07
N ASN A 6 16.31 -4.53 12.17
CA ASN A 6 16.35 -6.01 12.14
C ASN A 6 15.23 -6.59 13.01
N PHE A 7 14.22 -7.17 12.36
CA PHE A 7 13.26 -8.08 12.98
C PHE A 7 13.14 -9.32 12.08
N ASP A 8 13.10 -10.51 12.68
CA ASP A 8 13.03 -11.77 11.93
C ASP A 8 11.59 -12.18 11.59
N ALA A 9 10.62 -11.65 12.32
CA ALA A 9 9.21 -11.99 12.18
C ALA A 9 8.28 -10.78 12.38
N ILE A 10 7.13 -10.82 11.72
CA ILE A 10 6.03 -9.87 11.90
C ILE A 10 4.86 -10.64 12.49
N GLN A 11 4.30 -10.13 13.59
CA GLN A 11 3.08 -10.66 14.19
C GLN A 11 1.93 -9.65 14.00
N ILE A 12 0.72 -10.17 13.86
CA ILE A 12 -0.52 -9.40 13.87
C ILE A 12 -1.40 -9.86 15.03
N GLY A 13 -1.97 -8.91 15.76
CA GLY A 13 -2.87 -9.16 16.89
C GLY A 13 -4.00 -8.14 16.94
N ILE A 14 -4.99 -8.37 17.81
CA ILE A 14 -6.08 -7.43 18.04
C ILE A 14 -5.58 -6.36 19.01
N ALA A 15 -5.81 -5.09 18.67
CA ALA A 15 -5.40 -3.99 19.54
C ALA A 15 -6.43 -3.80 20.66
N SER A 16 -5.99 -3.87 21.92
CA SER A 16 -6.82 -3.52 23.07
C SER A 16 -7.04 -1.98 23.12
N PRO A 17 -8.11 -1.50 23.78
CA PRO A 17 -8.31 -0.06 23.99
C PRO A 17 -7.14 0.63 24.68
N GLU A 18 -6.51 -0.05 25.64
CA GLU A 18 -5.30 0.41 26.33
C GLU A 18 -4.12 0.56 25.36
N LYS A 19 -3.92 -0.44 24.48
CA LYS A 19 -2.85 -0.39 23.49
C LYS A 19 -3.04 0.74 22.48
N ILE A 20 -4.28 1.01 22.09
CA ILE A 20 -4.62 2.15 21.21
C ILE A 20 -4.30 3.48 21.89
N ARG A 21 -4.58 3.62 23.20
CA ARG A 21 -4.20 4.82 23.97
C ARG A 21 -2.69 4.95 24.13
N GLU A 22 -1.96 3.85 24.31
CA GLU A 22 -0.49 3.83 24.37
C GLU A 22 0.15 4.34 23.07
N TRP A 23 -0.40 3.98 21.90
CA TRP A 23 0.08 4.50 20.61
C TRP A 23 -0.23 5.97 20.39
N SER A 24 -1.17 6.52 21.15
CA SER A 24 -1.66 7.86 20.92
C SER A 24 -0.84 8.92 21.65
N HIS A 25 -0.55 10.01 20.94
CA HIS A 25 0.06 11.20 21.51
C HIS A 25 -0.96 12.26 21.96
N GLY A 26 -2.26 11.98 21.83
CA GLY A 26 -3.32 12.88 22.28
C GLY A 26 -4.69 12.60 21.66
N GLU A 27 -5.74 13.07 22.34
CA GLU A 27 -7.13 12.94 21.89
C GLU A 27 -7.49 14.05 20.89
N VAL A 28 -8.12 13.68 19.78
CA VAL A 28 -8.72 14.61 18.82
C VAL A 28 -10.18 14.84 19.20
N THR A 29 -10.48 16.00 19.75
CA THR A 29 -11.85 16.36 20.19
C THR A 29 -12.60 17.13 19.12
N LYS A 30 -11.88 17.84 18.25
CA LYS A 30 -12.43 18.83 17.33
C LYS A 30 -12.38 18.36 15.88
N PRO A 31 -13.45 18.52 15.09
CA PRO A 31 -13.49 18.12 13.67
C PRO A 31 -12.71 19.09 12.77
N GLU A 32 -12.30 20.25 13.26
CA GLU A 32 -11.61 21.26 12.47
C GLU A 32 -10.23 20.77 12.00
N THR A 33 -9.80 21.25 10.83
CA THR A 33 -8.53 20.88 10.21
C THR A 33 -7.51 22.02 10.32
N ILE A 34 -7.68 23.03 9.47
CA ILE A 34 -6.84 24.22 9.40
C ILE A 34 -7.72 25.47 9.48
N ASN A 35 -7.16 26.54 10.02
CA ASN A 35 -7.82 27.82 10.07
C ASN A 35 -7.88 28.44 8.68
N TYR A 36 -9.06 28.89 8.25
CA TYR A 36 -9.25 29.43 6.90
C TYR A 36 -8.48 30.74 6.61
N ARG A 37 -8.19 31.56 7.64
CA ARG A 37 -7.45 32.82 7.48
C ARG A 37 -5.95 32.61 7.59
N THR A 38 -5.51 31.94 8.66
CA THR A 38 -4.09 31.81 8.98
C THR A 38 -3.43 30.60 8.32
N GLN A 39 -4.23 29.68 7.77
CA GLN A 39 -3.79 28.39 7.19
C GLN A 39 -3.01 27.52 8.18
N LYS A 40 -3.05 27.86 9.47
CA LYS A 40 -2.39 27.09 10.52
C LYS A 40 -3.31 25.98 11.04
N PRO A 41 -2.75 24.84 11.50
CA PRO A 41 -3.56 23.79 12.10
C PRO A 41 -4.32 24.27 13.34
N GLU A 42 -5.57 23.85 13.45
CA GLU A 42 -6.42 24.16 14.61
C GLU A 42 -6.02 23.34 15.85
N LYS A 43 -6.23 23.94 17.03
CA LYS A 43 -5.97 23.26 18.31
C LYS A 43 -6.98 22.14 18.54
N ASP A 44 -6.49 20.98 18.98
CA ASP A 44 -7.24 19.74 19.23
C ASP A 44 -8.00 19.18 18.02
N GLY A 45 -7.74 19.73 16.83
CA GLY A 45 -8.29 19.30 15.55
C GLY A 45 -7.49 18.17 14.90
N LEU A 46 -7.93 17.77 13.71
CA LEU A 46 -7.35 16.66 12.95
C LEU A 46 -5.90 16.88 12.49
N PHE A 47 -5.40 18.12 12.52
CA PHE A 47 -4.01 18.45 12.14
C PHE A 47 -3.20 19.05 13.29
N CYS A 48 -3.75 19.02 14.51
CA CYS A 48 -3.19 19.66 15.70
C CYS A 48 -1.70 19.35 15.91
N GLU A 49 -0.90 20.41 16.01
CA GLU A 49 0.56 20.28 16.19
C GLU A 49 0.95 19.77 17.57
N LYS A 50 0.11 19.96 18.59
CA LYS A 50 0.34 19.42 19.94
C LYS A 50 0.31 17.89 19.93
N ILE A 51 -0.63 17.30 19.19
CA ILE A 51 -0.84 15.85 19.12
C ILE A 51 0.17 15.22 18.14
N PHE A 52 0.22 15.73 16.91
CA PHE A 52 0.97 15.08 15.83
C PHE A 52 2.41 15.58 15.69
N GLY A 53 2.78 16.70 16.31
CA GLY A 53 4.10 17.33 16.20
C GLY A 53 4.13 18.58 15.30
N PRO A 54 5.26 19.28 15.20
CA PRO A 54 5.36 20.59 14.56
C PRO A 54 5.32 20.51 13.03
N THR A 55 4.69 21.50 12.37
CA THR A 55 4.63 21.56 10.89
C THR A 55 5.99 21.91 10.26
N ARG A 56 6.83 22.67 10.98
CA ARG A 56 8.16 23.10 10.54
C ARG A 56 9.23 22.51 11.45
N ASP A 57 10.41 22.22 10.88
CA ASP A 57 11.52 21.67 11.63
C ASP A 57 12.00 22.66 12.71
N TRP A 58 12.10 22.16 13.95
CA TRP A 58 12.63 22.90 15.09
C TRP A 58 11.90 24.22 15.40
N GLU A 59 10.61 24.30 15.08
CA GLU A 59 9.77 25.48 15.33
C GLU A 59 8.44 25.07 15.96
N CYS A 60 8.07 25.71 17.06
CA CYS A 60 6.76 25.53 17.68
C CYS A 60 5.67 26.38 16.97
N HIS A 61 4.39 26.00 17.12
CA HIS A 61 3.25 26.66 16.49
C HIS A 61 3.20 28.20 16.63
N CYS A 62 3.49 28.68 17.84
CA CYS A 62 3.43 30.11 18.18
C CYS A 62 4.70 30.88 17.77
N GLY A 63 5.77 30.19 17.38
CA GLY A 63 7.05 30.79 17.00
C GLY A 63 7.90 31.32 18.17
N ARG A 64 7.51 31.08 19.44
CA ARG A 64 8.32 31.47 20.62
C ARG A 64 9.66 30.73 20.66
N TYR A 65 9.62 29.42 20.47
CA TYR A 65 10.80 28.57 20.36
C TYR A 65 11.07 28.24 18.90
N LYS A 66 12.28 28.62 18.44
CA LYS A 66 12.79 28.39 17.08
C LYS A 66 14.24 27.95 17.14
N ARG A 67 14.65 27.16 16.14
CA ARG A 67 16.00 26.60 15.95
C ARG A 67 16.28 25.39 16.83
N ILE A 68 17.30 24.63 16.42
CA ILE A 68 17.70 23.34 17.01
C ILE A 68 18.08 23.40 18.50
N ARG A 69 18.45 24.59 19.02
CA ARG A 69 18.84 24.76 20.43
C ARG A 69 17.74 24.42 21.44
N TYR A 70 16.47 24.49 21.03
CA TYR A 70 15.33 24.14 21.88
C TYR A 70 14.80 22.73 21.61
N LYS A 71 15.62 21.85 21.02
CA LYS A 71 15.26 20.45 20.76
C LYS A 71 14.69 19.79 22.01
N GLY A 72 13.49 19.21 21.89
CA GLY A 72 12.80 18.49 22.96
C GLY A 72 12.06 19.38 23.96
N VAL A 73 12.15 20.70 23.85
CA VAL A 73 11.39 21.62 24.71
C VAL A 73 9.93 21.65 24.27
N ILE A 74 9.01 21.45 25.22
CA ILE A 74 7.56 21.62 25.02
C ILE A 74 7.19 23.07 25.30
N CYS A 75 6.56 23.74 24.33
CA CYS A 75 6.23 25.15 24.48
C CYS A 75 5.08 25.37 25.47
N GLU A 76 5.29 26.15 26.54
CA GLU A 76 4.26 26.50 27.54
C GLU A 76 3.00 27.14 26.93
N LYS A 77 3.13 27.94 25.86
CA LYS A 77 2.01 28.69 25.27
C LYS A 77 1.14 27.85 24.34
N CYS A 78 1.73 26.90 23.61
CA CYS A 78 1.02 26.12 22.59
C CYS A 78 1.03 24.61 22.81
N GLY A 79 1.81 24.10 23.76
CA GLY A 79 1.95 22.67 24.05
C GLY A 79 2.70 21.89 22.97
N VAL A 80 3.22 22.54 21.92
CA VAL A 80 3.94 21.87 20.83
C VAL A 80 5.39 21.61 21.21
N GLU A 81 5.80 20.37 21.02
CA GLU A 81 7.18 19.93 21.18
C GLU A 81 8.04 20.37 19.99
N VAL A 82 9.21 20.94 20.27
CA VAL A 82 10.17 21.36 19.24
C VAL A 82 11.00 20.16 18.78
N THR A 83 10.61 19.59 17.64
CA THR A 83 11.26 18.45 16.99
C THR A 83 11.23 18.59 15.46
N LYS A 84 11.68 17.58 14.72
CA LYS A 84 11.57 17.54 13.26
C LYS A 84 10.12 17.29 12.84
N SER A 85 9.67 17.88 11.74
CA SER A 85 8.32 17.68 11.20
C SER A 85 8.06 16.23 10.76
N LYS A 86 9.11 15.46 10.46
CA LYS A 86 9.04 14.03 10.11
C LYS A 86 8.21 13.21 11.10
N VAL A 87 8.21 13.56 12.39
CA VAL A 87 7.42 12.85 13.41
C VAL A 87 5.91 12.87 13.12
N ARG A 88 5.41 13.85 12.36
CA ARG A 88 3.99 13.96 11.95
C ARG A 88 3.53 12.83 11.03
N ARG A 89 4.46 12.05 10.49
CA ARG A 89 4.18 10.84 9.71
C ARG A 89 4.02 9.59 10.57
N GLU A 90 4.52 9.62 11.81
CA GLU A 90 4.63 8.46 12.70
C GLU A 90 3.68 8.57 13.89
N ARG A 91 3.47 9.77 14.45
CA ARG A 91 2.62 9.98 15.63
C ARG A 91 1.13 9.79 15.31
N MET A 92 0.46 8.94 16.07
CA MET A 92 -0.99 8.71 15.97
C MET A 92 -1.76 9.53 17.01
N GLY A 93 -3.02 9.81 16.70
CA GLY A 93 -4.00 10.35 17.65
C GLY A 93 -5.04 9.30 18.01
N HIS A 94 -5.96 9.61 18.91
CA HIS A 94 -7.14 8.79 19.16
C HIS A 94 -8.40 9.64 19.33
N ILE A 95 -9.57 9.02 19.23
CA ILE A 95 -10.87 9.59 19.54
C ILE A 95 -11.53 8.69 20.57
N GLU A 96 -11.91 9.26 21.71
CA GLU A 96 -12.70 8.55 22.72
C GLU A 96 -14.18 8.53 22.30
N LEU A 97 -14.70 7.34 22.00
CA LEU A 97 -16.07 7.18 21.53
C LEU A 97 -17.04 7.30 22.71
N ALA A 98 -18.13 8.04 22.52
CA ALA A 98 -19.16 8.25 23.54
C ALA A 98 -20.01 7.00 23.81
N CYS A 99 -19.94 6.02 22.91
CA CYS A 99 -20.60 4.73 22.95
C CYS A 99 -19.67 3.73 22.25
N PRO A 100 -19.53 2.50 22.77
CA PRO A 100 -18.86 1.42 22.05
C PRO A 100 -19.43 1.24 20.64
N VAL A 101 -18.59 0.86 19.69
CA VAL A 101 -18.94 0.66 18.28
C VAL A 101 -18.38 -0.68 17.81
N THR A 102 -19.20 -1.55 17.22
CA THR A 102 -18.71 -2.83 16.71
C THR A 102 -17.79 -2.64 15.51
N HIS A 103 -16.70 -3.41 15.44
CA HIS A 103 -15.81 -3.32 14.30
C HIS A 103 -16.38 -4.08 13.08
N ILE A 104 -16.62 -3.37 11.97
CA ILE A 104 -17.30 -3.89 10.77
C ILE A 104 -16.69 -5.17 10.18
N TRP A 105 -15.37 -5.33 10.23
CA TRP A 105 -14.71 -6.56 9.73
C TRP A 105 -15.08 -7.82 10.52
N TYR A 106 -15.29 -7.72 11.84
CA TYR A 106 -15.66 -8.88 12.66
C TYR A 106 -17.16 -9.13 12.65
N LEU A 107 -17.96 -8.07 12.44
CA LEU A 107 -19.41 -8.15 12.31
C LEU A 107 -19.85 -8.72 10.94
N ARG A 108 -19.36 -8.14 9.83
CA ARG A 108 -19.69 -8.54 8.44
C ARG A 108 -18.57 -9.31 7.75
N GLY A 109 -17.65 -9.89 8.51
CA GLY A 109 -16.69 -10.87 8.01
C GLY A 109 -17.42 -12.05 7.35
N VAL A 110 -16.83 -12.65 6.32
CA VAL A 110 -17.28 -13.95 5.82
C VAL A 110 -16.20 -14.96 6.24
N PRO A 111 -16.40 -15.74 7.31
CA PRO A 111 -17.54 -15.74 8.23
C PRO A 111 -17.47 -14.65 9.33
N SER A 112 -18.61 -14.32 9.94
CA SER A 112 -18.72 -13.32 11.01
C SER A 112 -18.23 -13.90 12.32
N ARG A 113 -17.20 -13.31 12.91
CA ARG A 113 -16.54 -13.86 14.10
C ARG A 113 -17.37 -13.63 15.36
N ILE A 114 -18.02 -12.47 15.46
CA ILE A 114 -18.91 -12.13 16.59
C ILE A 114 -20.15 -13.05 16.58
N SER A 115 -20.77 -13.23 15.41
CA SER A 115 -21.95 -14.08 15.25
C SER A 115 -21.66 -15.53 15.62
N ILE A 116 -20.54 -16.10 15.15
CA ILE A 116 -20.16 -17.48 15.50
C ILE A 116 -19.87 -17.61 16.99
N LEU A 117 -19.18 -16.65 17.59
CA LEU A 117 -18.82 -16.72 19.00
C LEU A 117 -20.06 -16.66 19.91
N LEU A 118 -21.03 -15.79 19.57
CA LEU A 118 -22.27 -15.65 20.33
C LEU A 118 -23.33 -16.72 19.99
N ASP A 119 -23.15 -17.51 18.92
CA ASP A 119 -24.13 -18.46 18.38
C ASP A 119 -25.48 -17.79 18.00
N VAL A 120 -25.40 -16.57 17.48
CA VAL A 120 -26.55 -15.78 16.98
C VAL A 120 -26.41 -15.63 15.47
N SER A 121 -27.51 -15.65 14.71
CA SER A 121 -27.40 -15.50 13.26
C SER A 121 -26.83 -14.12 12.87
N PRO A 122 -26.06 -14.00 11.78
CA PRO A 122 -25.48 -12.72 11.38
C PRO A 122 -26.54 -11.63 11.13
N LYS A 123 -27.71 -12.02 10.61
CA LYS A 123 -28.81 -11.09 10.32
C LYS A 123 -29.45 -10.54 11.59
N GLU A 124 -29.70 -11.38 12.58
CA GLU A 124 -30.24 -10.96 13.88
C GLU A 124 -29.23 -10.08 14.63
N LEU A 125 -27.94 -10.45 14.61
CA LEU A 125 -26.89 -9.65 15.24
C LEU A 125 -26.80 -8.24 14.62
N GLU A 126 -26.94 -8.12 13.30
CA GLU A 126 -27.00 -6.80 12.65
C GLU A 126 -28.22 -5.97 13.10
N GLN A 127 -29.39 -6.60 13.23
CA GLN A 127 -30.58 -5.90 13.72
C GLN A 127 -30.37 -5.34 15.13
N VAL A 128 -29.66 -6.09 16.00
CA VAL A 128 -29.30 -5.62 17.35
C VAL A 128 -28.32 -4.46 17.29
N VAL A 129 -27.22 -4.59 16.53
CA VAL A 129 -26.17 -3.55 16.42
C VAL A 129 -26.72 -2.24 15.87
N TYR A 130 -27.63 -2.28 14.90
CA TYR A 130 -28.22 -1.10 14.28
C TYR A 130 -29.53 -0.62 14.92
N PHE A 131 -29.78 -1.01 16.18
CA PHE A 131 -30.89 -0.50 17.00
C PHE A 131 -32.29 -0.79 16.41
N VAL A 132 -32.46 -1.94 15.74
CA VAL A 132 -33.75 -2.40 15.20
C VAL A 132 -34.44 -3.38 16.15
N SER A 133 -33.66 -4.30 16.73
CA SER A 133 -34.14 -5.33 17.66
C SER A 133 -33.34 -5.30 18.96
N PHE A 134 -33.88 -5.92 20.00
CA PHE A 134 -33.20 -6.11 21.29
C PHE A 134 -32.62 -7.51 21.38
N ILE A 135 -31.59 -7.69 22.20
CA ILE A 135 -31.06 -8.99 22.59
C ILE A 135 -31.22 -9.19 24.09
N VAL A 136 -31.65 -10.37 24.50
CA VAL A 136 -31.78 -10.75 25.91
C VAL A 136 -30.39 -10.97 26.50
N LEU A 137 -30.02 -10.13 27.47
CA LEU A 137 -28.77 -10.21 28.23
C LEU A 137 -28.94 -11.18 29.40
N ASP A 138 -30.03 -11.02 30.15
CA ASP A 138 -30.39 -11.90 31.26
C ASP A 138 -31.90 -12.20 31.21
N PRO A 139 -32.32 -13.46 31.02
CA PRO A 139 -33.73 -13.84 31.03
C PRO A 139 -34.39 -13.72 32.43
N GLY A 140 -33.60 -13.67 33.50
CA GLY A 140 -34.10 -13.49 34.86
C GLY A 140 -35.17 -14.52 35.26
N LYS A 141 -36.33 -14.04 35.76
CA LYS A 141 -37.44 -14.91 36.23
C LYS A 141 -38.43 -15.31 35.12
N VAL A 142 -38.28 -14.75 33.92
CA VAL A 142 -39.20 -14.97 32.81
C VAL A 142 -38.79 -16.24 32.07
N GLY A 143 -39.46 -17.35 32.37
CA GLY A 143 -39.17 -18.66 31.77
C GLY A 143 -39.37 -18.73 30.24
N GLU A 144 -40.11 -17.78 29.66
CA GLU A 144 -40.33 -17.68 28.21
C GLU A 144 -39.11 -17.13 27.45
N LEU A 145 -38.18 -16.44 28.13
CA LEU A 145 -37.02 -15.82 27.51
C LEU A 145 -35.79 -16.72 27.57
N ARG A 146 -35.03 -16.77 26.47
CA ARG A 146 -33.71 -17.41 26.43
C ARG A 146 -32.61 -16.36 26.31
N LYS A 147 -31.49 -16.57 27.01
CA LYS A 147 -30.31 -15.72 26.86
C LYS A 147 -29.86 -15.70 25.39
N LYS A 148 -29.45 -14.53 24.89
CA LYS A 148 -29.07 -14.28 23.49
C LYS A 148 -30.22 -14.38 22.47
N GLN A 149 -31.47 -14.57 22.92
CA GLN A 149 -32.62 -14.47 22.04
C GLN A 149 -32.78 -13.03 21.57
N VAL A 150 -33.04 -12.84 20.28
CA VAL A 150 -33.33 -11.54 19.70
C VAL A 150 -34.84 -11.34 19.67
N ILE A 151 -35.30 -10.22 20.21
CA ILE A 151 -36.71 -9.85 20.32
C ILE A 151 -36.95 -8.52 19.60
N SER A 152 -38.12 -8.39 18.99
CA SER A 152 -38.56 -7.17 18.31
C SER A 152 -39.06 -6.11 19.30
N ASP A 153 -39.19 -4.86 18.85
CA ASP A 153 -39.73 -3.77 19.68
C ASP A 153 -41.19 -4.04 20.12
N LYS A 154 -41.97 -4.80 19.32
CA LYS A 154 -43.34 -5.20 19.68
C LYS A 154 -43.35 -6.22 20.81
N GLU A 155 -42.58 -7.30 20.65
CA GLU A 155 -42.44 -8.34 21.67
C GLU A 155 -41.89 -7.77 22.97
N TYR A 156 -40.94 -6.82 22.89
CA TYR A 156 -40.43 -6.13 24.09
C TYR A 156 -41.52 -5.35 24.83
N ARG A 157 -42.44 -4.69 24.11
CA ARG A 157 -43.58 -4.00 24.74
C ARG A 157 -44.57 -4.97 25.36
N GLU A 158 -44.90 -6.06 24.67
CA GLU A 158 -45.78 -7.12 25.19
C GLU A 158 -45.20 -7.76 26.47
N LEU A 159 -43.87 -7.91 26.54
CA LEU A 159 -43.20 -8.41 27.73
C LEU A 159 -43.23 -7.40 28.89
N LEU A 160 -43.10 -6.11 28.61
CA LEU A 160 -43.24 -5.04 29.61
C LEU A 160 -44.68 -4.86 30.12
N GLU A 161 -45.69 -5.29 29.36
CA GLU A 161 -47.09 -5.33 29.82
C GLU A 161 -47.35 -6.51 30.77
N LYS A 162 -46.62 -7.62 30.60
CA LYS A 162 -46.80 -8.85 31.38
C LYS A 162 -45.89 -8.95 32.61
N TYR A 163 -44.69 -8.38 32.53
CA TYR A 163 -43.63 -8.51 33.53
C TYR A 163 -43.02 -7.14 33.84
N ASP A 164 -42.46 -6.98 35.04
CA ASP A 164 -41.76 -5.75 35.39
C ASP A 164 -40.42 -5.65 34.64
N ALA A 165 -40.03 -4.43 34.26
CA ALA A 165 -38.76 -4.16 33.58
C ALA A 165 -37.50 -4.57 34.39
N LYS A 166 -37.67 -4.94 35.66
CA LYS A 166 -36.61 -5.44 36.54
C LYS A 166 -36.47 -6.97 36.51
N ASP A 167 -37.47 -7.67 35.99
CA ASP A 167 -37.51 -9.14 36.01
C ASP A 167 -36.63 -9.79 34.94
N PHE A 168 -36.24 -9.02 33.91
CA PHE A 168 -35.38 -9.45 32.81
C PHE A 168 -34.56 -8.28 32.28
N LYS A 169 -33.36 -8.55 31.73
CA LYS A 169 -32.47 -7.52 31.18
C LYS A 169 -32.33 -7.72 29.67
N VAL A 170 -32.70 -6.70 28.90
CA VAL A 170 -32.44 -6.64 27.46
C VAL A 170 -31.57 -5.46 27.11
N GLY A 171 -30.79 -5.61 26.05
CA GLY A 171 -29.93 -4.56 25.52
C GLY A 171 -30.09 -4.40 24.02
N MET A 172 -29.57 -3.29 23.51
CA MET A 172 -29.48 -3.03 22.07
C MET A 172 -28.14 -2.36 21.73
N GLY A 173 -27.77 -2.42 20.45
CA GLY A 173 -26.55 -1.81 19.95
C GLY A 173 -25.27 -2.57 20.34
N ALA A 174 -24.15 -1.91 20.09
CA ALA A 174 -22.82 -2.45 20.35
C ALA A 174 -22.51 -2.65 21.85
N GLU A 175 -23.14 -1.88 22.75
CA GLU A 175 -22.99 -2.04 24.21
C GLU A 175 -23.48 -3.42 24.68
N ALA A 176 -24.66 -3.84 24.22
CA ALA A 176 -25.23 -5.15 24.54
C ALA A 176 -24.37 -6.30 23.99
N VAL A 177 -23.86 -6.15 22.76
CA VAL A 177 -22.96 -7.13 22.15
C VAL A 177 -21.66 -7.24 22.95
N LYS A 178 -21.11 -6.10 23.40
CA LYS A 178 -19.89 -6.08 24.20
C LYS A 178 -20.10 -6.77 25.55
N GLU A 179 -21.20 -6.50 26.24
CA GLU A 179 -21.55 -7.14 27.51
C GLU A 179 -21.62 -8.66 27.35
N LEU A 180 -22.33 -9.15 26.32
CA LEU A 180 -22.38 -10.59 26.02
C LEU A 180 -21.02 -11.21 25.71
N LEU A 181 -20.12 -10.46 25.05
CA LEU A 181 -18.77 -10.92 24.75
C LEU A 181 -17.88 -10.99 26.00
N MET A 182 -18.04 -10.05 26.94
CA MET A 182 -17.30 -10.06 28.21
C MET A 182 -17.67 -11.23 29.11
N GLU A 183 -18.90 -11.72 29.01
CA GLU A 183 -19.38 -12.88 29.78
C GLU A 183 -18.94 -14.24 29.17
N VAL A 184 -18.34 -14.25 27.97
CA VAL A 184 -17.91 -15.50 27.34
C VAL A 184 -16.65 -16.03 28.04
N ASP A 185 -16.83 -17.14 28.77
CA ASP A 185 -15.74 -17.92 29.35
C ASP A 185 -15.17 -18.88 28.29
N LEU A 186 -13.96 -18.57 27.81
CA LEU A 186 -13.30 -19.30 26.72
C LEU A 186 -12.92 -20.73 27.11
N GLU A 187 -12.52 -20.98 28.37
CA GLU A 187 -12.22 -22.33 28.85
C GLU A 187 -13.48 -23.19 28.86
N LYS A 188 -14.56 -22.71 29.50
CA LYS A 188 -15.81 -23.48 29.61
C LYS A 188 -16.44 -23.75 28.26
N GLU A 189 -16.45 -22.77 27.35
CA GLU A 189 -16.99 -22.94 26.00
C GLU A 189 -16.15 -23.93 25.18
N SER A 190 -14.82 -23.95 25.34
CA SER A 190 -13.98 -24.95 24.66
C SER A 190 -14.32 -26.39 25.09
N GLU A 191 -14.48 -26.63 26.40
CA GLU A 191 -14.86 -27.96 26.93
C GLU A 191 -16.25 -28.38 26.48
N GLN A 192 -17.22 -27.48 26.56
CA GLN A 192 -18.59 -27.74 26.10
C GLN A 192 -18.64 -28.08 24.61
N LEU A 193 -17.91 -27.33 23.78
CA LEU A 193 -17.88 -27.56 22.33
C LEU A 193 -17.18 -28.88 22.00
N LYS A 194 -16.11 -29.26 22.71
CA LYS A 194 -15.46 -30.57 22.55
C LYS A 194 -16.42 -31.73 22.87
N ASN A 195 -17.18 -31.60 23.96
CA ASN A 195 -18.20 -32.59 24.33
C ASN A 195 -19.31 -32.69 23.27
N ILE A 196 -19.77 -31.56 22.74
CA ILE A 196 -20.77 -31.51 21.66
C ILE A 196 -20.24 -32.19 20.40
N ILE A 197 -18.97 -31.98 20.04
CA ILE A 197 -18.36 -32.59 18.85
C ILE A 197 -18.28 -34.12 18.97
N ASN A 198 -17.99 -34.64 20.17
CA ASN A 198 -17.91 -36.07 20.42
C ASN A 198 -19.30 -36.74 20.43
N ASN A 199 -20.32 -36.05 20.95
CA ASN A 199 -21.66 -36.62 21.14
C ASN A 199 -22.63 -36.35 19.98
N SER A 200 -22.33 -35.40 19.08
CA SER A 200 -23.25 -34.96 18.02
C SER A 200 -22.80 -35.41 16.64
N VAL A 201 -23.75 -35.74 15.77
CA VAL A 201 -23.50 -36.08 14.36
C VAL A 201 -24.13 -35.02 13.44
N GLY A 202 -23.59 -34.85 12.23
CA GLY A 202 -24.15 -34.00 11.18
C GLY A 202 -23.88 -32.50 11.35
N GLN A 203 -24.89 -31.66 11.07
CA GLN A 203 -24.74 -30.20 11.02
C GLN A 203 -24.39 -29.55 12.37
N LYS A 204 -24.88 -30.10 13.48
CA LYS A 204 -24.56 -29.60 14.83
C LYS A 204 -23.06 -29.73 15.13
N ARG A 205 -22.45 -30.86 14.75
CA ARG A 205 -21.00 -31.07 14.86
C ARG A 205 -20.23 -30.07 14.01
N LEU A 206 -20.64 -29.85 12.75
CA LEU A 206 -19.95 -28.91 11.87
C LEU A 206 -19.96 -27.46 12.39
N LYS A 207 -21.09 -27.00 12.97
CA LYS A 207 -21.19 -25.69 13.62
C LYS A 207 -20.29 -25.60 14.85
N ALA A 208 -20.33 -26.63 15.70
CA ALA A 208 -19.50 -26.69 16.90
C ALA A 208 -18.01 -26.67 16.58
N VAL A 209 -17.56 -27.37 15.53
CA VAL A 209 -16.16 -27.35 15.06
C VAL A 209 -15.73 -25.93 14.66
N LYS A 210 -16.53 -25.22 13.85
CA LYS A 210 -16.22 -23.85 13.44
C LYS A 210 -16.16 -22.87 14.61
N ARG A 211 -17.02 -23.06 15.61
CA ARG A 211 -17.04 -22.25 16.83
C ARG A 211 -15.82 -22.55 17.71
N LEU A 212 -15.49 -23.82 17.89
CA LEU A 212 -14.32 -24.26 18.65
C LEU A 212 -13.01 -23.73 18.06
N GLU A 213 -12.88 -23.71 16.74
CA GLU A 213 -11.71 -23.14 16.04
C GLU A 213 -11.47 -21.67 16.44
N ILE A 214 -12.54 -20.86 16.50
CA ILE A 214 -12.44 -19.45 16.91
C ILE A 214 -12.12 -19.33 18.40
N VAL A 215 -12.77 -20.13 19.26
CA VAL A 215 -12.54 -20.11 20.72
C VAL A 215 -11.09 -20.48 21.05
N GLU A 216 -10.56 -21.55 20.45
CA GLU A 216 -9.16 -21.97 20.64
C GLU A 216 -8.19 -20.91 20.07
N ALA A 217 -8.51 -20.25 18.96
CA ALA A 217 -7.68 -19.15 18.44
C ALA A 217 -7.61 -17.95 19.41
N PHE A 218 -8.72 -17.60 20.08
CA PHE A 218 -8.70 -16.58 21.13
C PHE A 218 -7.88 -17.04 22.35
N ARG A 219 -8.04 -18.30 22.77
CA ARG A 219 -7.28 -18.87 23.90
C ARG A 219 -5.78 -18.88 23.65
N GLN A 220 -5.34 -19.30 22.46
CA GLN A 220 -3.92 -19.35 22.08
C GLN A 220 -3.31 -17.96 21.92
N SER A 221 -4.08 -16.99 21.42
CA SER A 221 -3.57 -15.64 21.16
C SER A 221 -3.59 -14.72 22.39
N GLY A 222 -4.27 -15.11 23.47
CA GLY A 222 -4.45 -14.29 24.67
C GLY A 222 -5.30 -13.03 24.44
N ASN A 223 -5.92 -12.90 23.26
CA ASN A 223 -6.79 -11.78 22.94
C ASN A 223 -8.14 -11.96 23.63
N LYS A 224 -8.73 -10.85 24.06
CA LYS A 224 -10.08 -10.89 24.64
C LYS A 224 -11.16 -10.65 23.57
N PRO A 225 -12.28 -11.40 23.56
CA PRO A 225 -13.34 -11.24 22.57
C PRO A 225 -13.96 -9.84 22.48
N GLU A 226 -14.06 -9.15 23.61
CA GLU A 226 -14.64 -7.81 23.69
C GLU A 226 -13.84 -6.75 22.93
N TRP A 227 -12.56 -7.00 22.61
CA TRP A 227 -11.74 -6.08 21.80
C TRP A 227 -12.20 -5.98 20.34
N MET A 228 -13.12 -6.85 19.89
CA MET A 228 -13.80 -6.70 18.60
C MET A 228 -14.81 -5.51 18.60
N VAL A 229 -15.14 -4.97 19.76
CA VAL A 229 -15.94 -3.75 19.94
C VAL A 229 -15.02 -2.61 20.35
N LEU A 230 -15.02 -1.54 19.56
CA LEU A 230 -14.14 -0.38 19.75
C LEU A 230 -14.74 0.58 20.77
N ASP A 231 -13.99 0.86 21.83
CA ASP A 231 -14.24 2.01 22.73
C ASP A 231 -13.44 3.24 22.28
N VAL A 232 -12.27 3.00 21.68
CA VAL A 232 -11.33 4.02 21.26
C VAL A 232 -10.99 3.80 19.80
N LEU A 233 -11.03 4.87 19.01
CA LEU A 233 -10.71 4.82 17.59
C LEU A 233 -9.37 5.53 17.33
N PRO A 234 -8.34 4.84 16.78
CA PRO A 234 -7.10 5.51 16.40
C PRO A 234 -7.28 6.43 15.20
N VAL A 235 -6.55 7.54 15.21
CA VAL A 235 -6.49 8.53 14.14
C VAL A 235 -5.16 8.44 13.43
N LEU A 236 -5.21 8.24 12.11
CA LEU A 236 -4.03 8.15 11.26
C LEU A 236 -3.21 9.46 11.30
N PRO A 237 -1.87 9.40 11.24
CA PRO A 237 -1.02 10.59 11.17
C PRO A 237 -1.39 11.51 9.98
N PRO A 238 -1.33 12.84 10.14
CA PRO A 238 -1.78 13.80 9.13
C PRO A 238 -1.02 13.73 7.80
N GLU A 239 0.27 13.39 7.80
CA GLU A 239 1.06 13.23 6.57
C GLU A 239 0.59 12.06 5.69
N LEU A 240 -0.11 11.08 6.27
CA LEU A 240 -0.71 9.97 5.51
C LEU A 240 -2.10 10.32 4.95
N ARG A 241 -2.66 11.46 5.35
CA ARG A 241 -3.95 12.02 4.89
C ARG A 241 -3.83 13.53 4.63
N PRO A 242 -2.93 13.95 3.72
CA PRO A 242 -2.56 15.36 3.59
C PRO A 242 -3.71 16.22 3.07
N MET A 243 -3.61 17.51 3.37
CA MET A 243 -4.42 18.57 2.79
C MET A 243 -3.44 19.52 2.10
N ILE A 244 -3.41 19.49 0.77
CA ILE A 244 -2.43 20.22 -0.04
C ILE A 244 -3.13 21.42 -0.65
N GLN A 245 -2.52 22.59 -0.51
CA GLN A 245 -3.00 23.79 -1.19
C GLN A 245 -2.61 23.70 -2.67
N LEU A 246 -3.60 23.86 -3.54
CA LEU A 246 -3.43 24.00 -4.98
C LEU A 246 -3.40 25.48 -5.37
N ASP A 247 -2.96 25.75 -6.58
CA ASP A 247 -3.01 27.08 -7.18
C ASP A 247 -4.46 27.62 -7.20
N GLY A 248 -4.61 28.92 -6.91
CA GLY A 248 -5.93 29.56 -6.82
C GLY A 248 -6.64 29.38 -5.46
N GLY A 249 -5.92 29.02 -4.40
CA GLY A 249 -6.46 28.98 -3.03
C GLY A 249 -7.38 27.79 -2.73
N ARG A 250 -7.44 26.80 -3.63
CA ARG A 250 -8.18 25.55 -3.43
C ARG A 250 -7.35 24.58 -2.59
N PHE A 251 -8.03 23.66 -1.91
CA PHE A 251 -7.37 22.59 -1.17
C PHE A 251 -7.76 21.23 -1.74
N ALA A 252 -6.76 20.40 -2.03
CA ALA A 252 -6.93 18.98 -2.28
C ALA A 252 -6.90 18.25 -0.93
N THR A 253 -8.02 17.62 -0.58
CA THR A 253 -8.20 16.92 0.69
C THR A 253 -8.28 15.41 0.48
N SER A 254 -7.61 14.65 1.33
CA SER A 254 -7.82 13.19 1.39
C SER A 254 -9.24 12.86 1.88
N ASP A 255 -9.91 11.89 1.22
CA ASP A 255 -11.26 11.41 1.55
C ASP A 255 -11.38 10.97 3.03
N LEU A 256 -10.32 10.42 3.60
CA LEU A 256 -10.25 10.04 5.03
C LEU A 256 -10.55 11.21 5.98
N ASN A 257 -10.14 12.43 5.64
CA ASN A 257 -10.38 13.58 6.51
C ASN A 257 -11.88 13.84 6.64
N ASP A 258 -12.65 13.70 5.56
CA ASP A 258 -14.11 13.87 5.61
C ASP A 258 -14.80 12.75 6.40
N LEU A 259 -14.31 11.51 6.30
CA LEU A 259 -14.80 10.39 7.10
C LEU A 259 -14.51 10.59 8.60
N TYR A 260 -13.29 11.01 8.96
CA TYR A 260 -12.94 11.35 10.35
C TYR A 260 -13.79 12.52 10.89
N ARG A 261 -13.99 13.57 10.10
CA ARG A 261 -14.85 14.71 10.48
C ARG A 261 -16.28 14.26 10.78
N ARG A 262 -16.84 13.37 9.96
CA ARG A 262 -18.18 12.80 10.21
C ARG A 262 -18.22 12.05 11.53
N VAL A 263 -17.24 11.19 11.82
CA VAL A 263 -17.17 10.45 13.09
C VAL A 263 -17.10 11.40 14.29
N ILE A 264 -16.19 12.38 14.27
CA ILE A 264 -16.02 13.34 15.37
C ILE A 264 -17.29 14.17 15.60
N ASN A 265 -17.91 14.67 14.52
CA ASN A 265 -19.15 15.43 14.61
C ASN A 265 -20.29 14.62 15.26
N ARG A 266 -20.45 13.35 14.85
CA ARG A 266 -21.46 12.45 15.43
C ARG A 266 -21.16 12.10 16.88
N ASN A 267 -19.89 11.86 17.19
CA ASN A 267 -19.45 11.56 18.54
C ASN A 267 -19.72 12.73 19.51
N ASN A 268 -19.34 13.95 19.12
CA ASN A 268 -19.56 15.16 19.92
C ASN A 268 -21.04 15.47 20.09
N ARG A 269 -21.84 15.29 19.03
CA ARG A 269 -23.30 15.43 19.10
C ARG A 269 -23.91 14.43 20.08
N LEU A 270 -23.47 13.17 20.06
CA LEU A 270 -23.92 12.15 21.00
C LEU A 270 -23.54 12.47 22.46
N LYS A 271 -22.30 12.95 22.71
CA LYS A 271 -21.89 13.42 24.05
C LYS A 271 -22.82 14.51 24.57
N LYS A 272 -23.06 15.54 23.75
CA LYS A 272 -23.96 16.65 24.11
C LYS A 272 -25.41 16.22 24.35
N LEU A 273 -25.92 15.28 23.55
CA LEU A 273 -27.29 14.76 23.75
C LEU A 273 -27.43 13.96 25.06
N LYS A 274 -26.40 13.20 25.45
CA LYS A 274 -26.38 12.49 26.73
C LYS A 274 -26.34 13.46 27.92
N GLU A 275 -25.52 14.51 27.83
CA GLU A 275 -25.43 15.55 28.88
C GLU A 275 -26.74 16.31 29.10
N LEU A 276 -27.49 16.56 28.02
CA LEU A 276 -28.78 17.25 28.08
C LEU A 276 -29.94 16.36 28.49
N GLY A 277 -29.71 15.06 28.73
CA GLY A 277 -30.79 14.11 29.06
C GLY A 277 -31.81 13.94 27.94
N ALA A 278 -31.37 13.97 26.67
CA ALA A 278 -32.28 13.87 25.53
C ALA A 278 -33.03 12.52 25.50
N PRO A 279 -34.26 12.48 24.96
CA PRO A 279 -35.04 11.24 24.87
C PRO A 279 -34.31 10.08 24.16
N ASP A 280 -34.55 8.86 24.64
CA ASP A 280 -33.88 7.64 24.18
C ASP A 280 -33.96 7.41 22.67
N ILE A 281 -35.08 7.78 22.03
CA ILE A 281 -35.26 7.61 20.57
C ILE A 281 -34.20 8.42 19.81
N ILE A 282 -33.92 9.64 20.25
CA ILE A 282 -32.93 10.52 19.62
C ILE A 282 -31.52 9.98 19.88
N VAL A 283 -31.24 9.52 21.10
CA VAL A 283 -29.95 8.93 21.48
C VAL A 283 -29.67 7.65 20.69
N ARG A 284 -30.66 6.76 20.53
CA ARG A 284 -30.55 5.53 19.73
C ARG A 284 -30.26 5.83 18.27
N ASN A 285 -30.95 6.82 17.69
CA ASN A 285 -30.68 7.23 16.31
C ASN A 285 -29.24 7.78 16.16
N GLU A 286 -28.76 8.62 17.08
CA GLU A 286 -27.40 9.15 17.00
C GLU A 286 -26.34 8.06 17.24
N LYS A 287 -26.58 7.10 18.13
CA LYS A 287 -25.73 5.89 18.30
C LYS A 287 -25.65 5.09 16.99
N ARG A 288 -26.78 4.87 16.31
CA ARG A 288 -26.82 4.21 14.99
C ARG A 288 -26.01 4.99 13.94
N MET A 289 -26.17 6.31 13.89
CA MET A 289 -25.42 7.16 12.94
C MET A 289 -23.91 7.18 13.23
N LEU A 290 -23.51 7.08 14.51
CA LEU A 290 -22.10 6.95 14.88
C LEU A 290 -21.53 5.60 14.42
N GLN A 291 -22.25 4.50 14.62
CA GLN A 291 -21.86 3.18 14.11
C GLN A 291 -21.66 3.22 12.59
N GLU A 292 -22.62 3.78 11.84
CA GLU A 292 -22.52 3.95 10.38
C GLU A 292 -21.33 4.80 9.94
N ALA A 293 -21.01 5.87 10.68
CA ALA A 293 -19.88 6.74 10.36
C ALA A 293 -18.54 6.00 10.55
N VAL A 294 -18.40 5.19 11.60
CA VAL A 294 -17.21 4.38 11.85
C VAL A 294 -17.11 3.24 10.84
N ASP A 295 -18.23 2.61 10.48
CA ASP A 295 -18.27 1.59 9.44
C ASP A 295 -17.78 2.17 8.10
N ALA A 296 -18.22 3.36 7.73
CA ALA A 296 -17.79 4.04 6.51
C ALA A 296 -16.31 4.43 6.54
N LEU A 297 -15.78 4.83 7.70
CA LEU A 297 -14.35 5.12 7.88
C LEU A 297 -13.48 3.87 7.62
N ILE A 298 -13.87 2.74 8.21
CA ILE A 298 -13.10 1.48 8.11
C ILE A 298 -13.29 0.83 6.74
N ASP A 299 -14.55 0.64 6.30
CA ASP A 299 -14.90 -0.11 5.09
C ASP A 299 -16.21 0.41 4.45
N ASN A 300 -16.11 1.57 3.78
CA ASN A 300 -17.22 2.20 3.06
C ASN A 300 -17.83 1.28 1.99
N GLY A 301 -19.16 1.14 1.99
CA GLY A 301 -19.90 0.33 1.01
C GLY A 301 -20.15 -1.13 1.42
N ARG A 302 -19.59 -1.61 2.53
CA ARG A 302 -19.82 -2.99 2.99
C ARG A 302 -21.21 -3.24 3.58
N ARG A 303 -21.83 -2.19 4.15
CA ARG A 303 -23.17 -2.29 4.73
C ARG A 303 -24.29 -2.14 3.70
N GLY A 304 -24.15 -1.13 2.85
CA GLY A 304 -25.15 -0.64 1.92
C GLY A 304 -24.53 0.41 1.01
N LYS A 305 -25.32 1.41 0.59
CA LYS A 305 -24.82 2.47 -0.31
C LYS A 305 -23.62 3.18 0.31
N ALA A 306 -22.53 3.23 -0.45
CA ALA A 306 -21.33 3.92 -0.03
C ALA A 306 -21.61 5.41 0.20
N VAL A 307 -20.93 5.97 1.20
CA VAL A 307 -20.96 7.39 1.46
C VAL A 307 -20.21 8.10 0.35
N SER A 308 -20.93 8.92 -0.41
CA SER A 308 -20.37 9.71 -1.51
C SER A 308 -19.91 11.09 -1.05
N GLY A 309 -18.86 11.58 -1.68
CA GLY A 309 -18.29 12.92 -1.50
C GLY A 309 -18.77 13.91 -2.57
N PRO A 310 -18.11 15.08 -2.67
CA PRO A 310 -18.34 16.04 -3.75
C PRO A 310 -18.18 15.36 -5.12
N GLY A 311 -19.11 15.60 -6.05
CA GLY A 311 -19.12 14.95 -7.37
C GLY A 311 -19.69 13.53 -7.38
N ASN A 312 -20.45 13.13 -6.35
CA ASN A 312 -21.15 11.84 -6.26
C ASN A 312 -20.23 10.61 -6.38
N ARG A 313 -18.93 10.79 -6.13
CA ARG A 313 -17.92 9.74 -6.08
C ARG A 313 -17.86 9.15 -4.67
N ASP A 314 -17.78 7.83 -4.58
CA ASP A 314 -17.64 7.15 -3.29
C ASP A 314 -16.30 7.46 -2.62
N LEU A 315 -16.36 7.81 -1.33
CA LEU A 315 -15.17 8.13 -0.55
C LEU A 315 -14.34 6.88 -0.30
N LYS A 316 -13.02 6.96 -0.51
CA LYS A 316 -12.10 5.86 -0.20
C LYS A 316 -11.91 5.70 1.33
N SER A 317 -12.26 4.52 1.84
CA SER A 317 -12.07 4.11 3.25
C SER A 317 -10.65 3.60 3.52
N LEU A 318 -10.33 3.33 4.80
CA LEU A 318 -9.06 2.70 5.19
C LEU A 318 -8.83 1.36 4.47
N SER A 319 -9.85 0.51 4.41
CA SER A 319 -9.81 -0.77 3.67
C SER A 319 -9.60 -0.56 2.17
N GLY A 320 -10.28 0.44 1.60
CA GLY A 320 -10.18 0.79 0.18
C GLY A 320 -8.80 1.30 -0.23
N MET A 321 -8.05 1.92 0.68
CA MET A 321 -6.67 2.32 0.42
C MET A 321 -5.69 1.14 0.35
N LEU A 322 -5.98 0.05 1.05
CA LEU A 322 -5.10 -1.13 1.08
C LEU A 322 -5.38 -2.08 -0.08
N ARG A 323 -6.65 -2.25 -0.45
CA ARG A 323 -7.11 -3.26 -1.41
C ARG A 323 -7.16 -2.75 -2.85
N GLY A 324 -7.23 -3.69 -3.80
CA GLY A 324 -7.43 -3.41 -5.22
C GLY A 324 -6.15 -3.14 -6.01
N LYS A 325 -6.29 -2.86 -7.31
CA LYS A 325 -5.15 -2.57 -8.22
C LYS A 325 -4.44 -1.27 -7.85
N GLN A 326 -5.21 -0.25 -7.45
CA GLN A 326 -4.70 1.03 -6.94
C GLN A 326 -4.42 1.01 -5.42
N GLY A 327 -4.50 -0.16 -4.78
CA GLY A 327 -4.23 -0.31 -3.35
C GLY A 327 -2.74 -0.30 -3.05
N ARG A 328 -2.39 -0.01 -1.79
CA ARG A 328 -1.00 0.09 -1.33
C ARG A 328 -0.16 -1.15 -1.65
N PHE A 329 -0.69 -2.36 -1.46
CA PHE A 329 0.07 -3.60 -1.68
C PHE A 329 0.53 -3.76 -3.13
N ARG A 330 -0.38 -3.60 -4.10
CA ARG A 330 -0.04 -3.81 -5.52
C ARG A 330 0.65 -2.60 -6.14
N GLN A 331 0.15 -1.39 -5.89
CA GLN A 331 0.64 -0.21 -6.58
C GLN A 331 1.92 0.38 -5.99
N ASN A 332 2.12 0.31 -4.67
CA ASN A 332 3.21 1.02 -3.98
C ASN A 332 4.27 0.09 -3.34
N LEU A 333 3.88 -1.10 -2.88
CA LEU A 333 4.85 -2.05 -2.32
C LEU A 333 5.53 -2.86 -3.42
N LEU A 334 4.75 -3.47 -4.32
CA LEU A 334 5.28 -4.23 -5.46
C LEU A 334 5.65 -3.32 -6.64
N GLY A 335 4.82 -2.31 -6.93
CA GLY A 335 5.14 -1.26 -7.87
C GLY A 335 5.89 -0.12 -7.19
N LYS A 336 7.09 0.20 -7.65
CA LYS A 336 7.81 1.41 -7.22
C LYS A 336 8.34 2.13 -8.44
N ARG A 337 8.16 3.45 -8.44
CA ARG A 337 8.94 4.30 -9.33
C ARG A 337 10.35 4.34 -8.76
N VAL A 338 11.32 4.11 -9.63
CA VAL A 338 12.73 4.04 -9.26
C VAL A 338 13.48 5.17 -9.94
N ASP A 339 14.41 5.77 -9.20
CA ASP A 339 15.37 6.72 -9.76
C ASP A 339 16.40 5.98 -10.64
N TYR A 340 17.30 6.71 -11.30
CA TYR A 340 18.31 6.14 -12.21
C TYR A 340 17.70 5.28 -13.32
N SER A 341 16.57 5.75 -13.85
CA SER A 341 15.87 5.13 -14.96
C SER A 341 15.57 6.13 -16.07
N GLY A 342 15.55 5.64 -17.31
CA GLY A 342 15.26 6.42 -18.51
C GLY A 342 14.34 5.64 -19.45
N ARG A 343 13.72 6.32 -20.41
CA ARG A 343 12.94 5.68 -21.48
C ARG A 343 13.17 6.40 -22.79
N SER A 344 13.37 5.65 -23.87
CA SER A 344 13.36 6.20 -25.23
C SER A 344 12.88 5.16 -26.24
N VAL A 345 12.63 5.64 -27.46
CA VAL A 345 12.32 4.82 -28.63
C VAL A 345 13.55 3.98 -28.99
N ILE A 346 13.31 2.73 -29.39
CA ILE A 346 14.38 1.85 -29.88
C ILE A 346 14.52 1.96 -31.40
N VAL A 347 15.75 1.87 -31.86
CA VAL A 347 16.11 1.78 -33.28
C VAL A 347 17.11 0.65 -33.49
N VAL A 348 17.23 0.21 -34.73
CA VAL A 348 18.13 -0.89 -35.08
C VAL A 348 19.60 -0.47 -34.94
N GLY A 349 20.41 -1.33 -34.30
CA GLY A 349 21.86 -1.16 -34.17
C GLY A 349 22.60 -2.38 -34.72
N PRO A 350 22.69 -2.56 -36.05
CA PRO A 350 23.25 -3.78 -36.64
C PRO A 350 24.77 -3.93 -36.43
N GLU A 351 25.49 -2.83 -36.24
CA GLU A 351 26.94 -2.78 -35.99
C GLU A 351 27.32 -3.21 -34.55
N LEU A 352 26.34 -3.30 -33.65
CA LEU A 352 26.60 -3.62 -32.25
C LEU A 352 26.86 -5.11 -32.07
N LYS A 353 27.58 -5.47 -31.01
CA LYS A 353 27.67 -6.87 -30.57
C LYS A 353 26.41 -7.26 -29.80
N LEU A 354 26.10 -8.55 -29.73
CA LEU A 354 24.89 -9.05 -29.05
C LEU A 354 24.74 -8.59 -27.59
N TYR A 355 25.86 -8.44 -26.86
CA TYR A 355 25.87 -7.99 -25.47
C TYR A 355 25.89 -6.46 -25.32
N GLN A 356 25.95 -5.70 -26.41
CA GLN A 356 26.02 -4.24 -26.39
C GLN A 356 24.68 -3.60 -26.72
N CYS A 357 24.43 -2.42 -26.16
CA CYS A 357 23.33 -1.56 -26.57
C CYS A 357 23.83 -0.13 -26.79
N GLY A 358 23.27 0.58 -27.76
CA GLY A 358 23.58 1.99 -27.96
C GLY A 358 22.75 2.86 -27.02
N LEU A 359 23.41 3.61 -26.14
CA LEU A 359 22.77 4.52 -25.20
C LEU A 359 23.00 5.98 -25.64
N PRO A 360 21.94 6.80 -25.80
CA PRO A 360 22.06 8.21 -26.12
C PRO A 360 22.93 8.98 -25.13
N LYS A 361 23.82 9.84 -25.63
CA LYS A 361 24.71 10.67 -24.81
C LYS A 361 23.95 11.51 -23.77
N GLU A 362 22.87 12.19 -24.16
CA GLU A 362 22.03 12.99 -23.25
C GLU A 362 21.44 12.13 -22.11
N MET A 363 20.96 10.93 -22.44
CA MET A 363 20.38 10.02 -21.44
C MET A 363 21.46 9.47 -20.50
N ALA A 364 22.60 9.05 -21.03
CA ALA A 364 23.72 8.55 -20.25
C ALA A 364 24.25 9.61 -19.28
N LEU A 365 24.35 10.87 -19.72
CA LEU A 365 24.80 11.98 -18.87
C LEU A 365 23.93 12.16 -17.62
N GLU A 366 22.60 12.11 -17.77
CA GLU A 366 21.67 12.25 -16.64
C GLU A 366 21.63 11.01 -15.74
N LEU A 367 21.66 9.81 -16.32
CA LEU A 367 21.67 8.55 -15.56
C LEU A 367 22.94 8.41 -14.70
N PHE A 368 24.10 8.77 -15.25
CA PHE A 368 25.39 8.61 -14.58
C PHE A 368 25.89 9.88 -13.88
N LYS A 369 25.06 10.92 -13.79
CA LYS A 369 25.42 12.25 -13.26
C LYS A 369 26.18 12.22 -11.93
N PRO A 370 25.75 11.46 -10.90
CA PRO A 370 26.48 11.42 -9.62
C PRO A 370 27.87 10.80 -9.73
N PHE A 371 28.05 9.78 -10.59
CA PHE A 371 29.33 9.11 -10.81
C PHE A 371 30.33 10.05 -11.49
N ILE A 372 29.87 10.80 -12.50
CA ILE A 372 30.66 11.83 -13.17
C ILE A 372 31.09 12.90 -12.17
N MET A 373 30.16 13.38 -11.35
CA MET A 373 30.44 14.40 -10.33
C MET A 373 31.50 13.93 -9.32
N ASN A 374 31.45 12.65 -8.92
CA ASN A 374 32.46 12.07 -8.02
C ASN A 374 33.83 11.98 -8.69
N LYS A 375 33.92 11.43 -9.91
CA LYS A 375 35.17 11.32 -10.69
C LYS A 375 35.83 12.67 -10.98
N LEU A 376 35.04 13.72 -11.23
CA LEU A 376 35.55 15.09 -11.42
C LEU A 376 36.24 15.64 -10.18
N VAL A 377 35.73 15.32 -8.99
CA VAL A 377 36.33 15.72 -7.71
C VAL A 377 37.57 14.87 -7.42
N GLU A 378 37.50 13.56 -7.65
CA GLU A 378 38.65 12.64 -7.49
C GLU A 378 39.85 13.05 -8.37
N ARG A 379 39.60 13.53 -9.59
CA ARG A 379 40.65 14.01 -10.52
C ARG A 379 41.13 15.43 -10.24
N ASN A 380 40.66 16.08 -9.17
CA ASN A 380 40.95 17.48 -8.85
C ASN A 380 40.60 18.49 -9.97
N LEU A 381 39.71 18.12 -10.90
CA LEU A 381 39.18 19.05 -11.92
C LEU A 381 38.16 20.03 -11.32
N CYS A 382 37.54 19.64 -10.21
CA CYS A 382 36.59 20.44 -9.45
C CYS A 382 36.84 20.28 -7.95
N HIS A 383 36.86 21.39 -7.20
CA HIS A 383 37.08 21.33 -5.75
C HIS A 383 35.84 20.87 -4.97
N ASN A 384 34.62 21.18 -5.45
CA ASN A 384 33.37 20.91 -4.74
C ASN A 384 32.33 20.20 -5.61
N ILE A 385 31.43 19.43 -4.99
CA ILE A 385 30.29 18.77 -5.68
C ILE A 385 29.40 19.80 -6.41
N LYS A 386 29.21 20.99 -5.82
CA LYS A 386 28.43 22.07 -6.45
C LYS A 386 29.09 22.62 -7.72
N SER A 387 30.42 22.75 -7.74
CA SER A 387 31.14 23.18 -8.94
C SER A 387 31.15 22.08 -9.99
N ALA A 388 31.31 20.82 -9.58
CA ALA A 388 31.19 19.66 -10.46
C ALA A 388 29.82 19.59 -11.14
N LYS A 389 28.72 19.84 -10.41
CA LYS A 389 27.37 19.91 -11.00
C LYS A 389 27.27 20.94 -12.12
N ARG A 390 27.73 22.18 -11.86
CA ARG A 390 27.74 23.25 -12.88
C ARG A 390 28.63 22.88 -14.08
N PHE A 391 29.76 22.22 -13.82
CA PHE A 391 30.69 21.79 -14.86
C PHE A 391 30.06 20.73 -15.77
N VAL A 392 29.35 19.76 -15.20
CA VAL A 392 28.59 18.74 -15.94
C VAL A 392 27.50 19.39 -16.79
N ASP A 393 26.74 20.35 -16.22
CA ASP A 393 25.69 21.07 -16.95
C ASP A 393 26.25 21.92 -18.12
N THR A 394 27.57 22.20 -18.15
CA THR A 394 28.23 22.94 -19.25
C THR A 394 28.56 22.04 -20.46
N GLY A 395 28.55 20.71 -20.31
CA GLY A 395 28.71 19.77 -21.44
C GLY A 395 30.07 19.79 -22.15
N LYS A 396 31.16 20.18 -21.46
CA LYS A 396 32.51 20.22 -22.04
C LYS A 396 33.03 18.82 -22.41
N ASN A 397 33.94 18.74 -23.40
CA ASN A 397 34.53 17.49 -23.88
C ASN A 397 35.07 16.56 -22.79
N GLN A 398 35.71 17.12 -21.75
CA GLN A 398 36.23 16.35 -20.61
C GLN A 398 35.15 15.53 -19.87
N VAL A 399 33.89 15.98 -19.89
CA VAL A 399 32.78 15.26 -19.28
C VAL A 399 32.44 14.00 -20.08
N TRP A 400 32.53 14.07 -21.41
CA TRP A 400 32.29 12.94 -22.30
C TRP A 400 33.38 11.87 -22.16
N ASP A 401 34.65 12.28 -22.05
CA ASP A 401 35.77 11.36 -21.82
C ASP A 401 35.62 10.58 -20.51
N ILE A 402 35.21 11.27 -19.43
CA ILE A 402 34.95 10.64 -18.13
C ILE A 402 33.73 9.72 -18.19
N LEU A 403 32.69 10.13 -18.91
CA LEU A 403 31.48 9.32 -19.07
C LEU A 403 31.79 8.01 -19.80
N GLU A 404 32.58 8.04 -20.86
CA GLU A 404 32.98 6.86 -21.62
C GLU A 404 33.79 5.87 -20.76
N GLU A 405 34.69 6.37 -19.90
CA GLU A 405 35.41 5.54 -18.92
C GLU A 405 34.46 4.88 -17.91
N ILE A 406 33.49 5.61 -17.37
CA ILE A 406 32.55 5.08 -16.37
C ILE A 406 31.66 3.99 -16.98
N ILE A 407 31.24 4.18 -18.23
CA ILE A 407 30.28 3.29 -18.89
C ILE A 407 30.88 1.93 -19.27
N LYS A 408 32.17 1.88 -19.60
CA LYS A 408 32.82 0.69 -20.16
C LYS A 408 32.63 -0.57 -19.29
N ASP A 409 32.69 -0.43 -17.97
CA ASP A 409 32.57 -1.55 -17.04
C ASP A 409 31.20 -1.60 -16.32
N HIS A 410 30.24 -0.78 -16.74
CA HIS A 410 28.96 -0.62 -16.05
C HIS A 410 27.78 -1.10 -16.91
N PRO A 411 27.24 -2.31 -16.68
CA PRO A 411 26.09 -2.79 -17.43
C PRO A 411 24.84 -1.96 -17.13
N VAL A 412 23.89 -1.97 -18.07
CA VAL A 412 22.56 -1.37 -17.91
C VAL A 412 21.48 -2.41 -18.22
N LEU A 413 20.32 -2.28 -17.58
CA LEU A 413 19.19 -3.17 -17.80
C LEU A 413 18.20 -2.53 -18.76
N LEU A 414 17.91 -3.20 -19.88
CA LEU A 414 16.84 -2.83 -20.79
C LEU A 414 15.58 -3.65 -20.46
N ASN A 415 14.43 -2.98 -20.44
CA ASN A 415 13.13 -3.58 -20.21
C ASN A 415 12.08 -3.05 -21.21
N ARG A 416 11.29 -3.95 -21.80
CA ARG A 416 10.12 -3.61 -22.60
C ARG A 416 8.83 -3.95 -21.86
N ALA A 417 7.90 -2.99 -21.83
CA ALA A 417 6.56 -3.22 -21.31
C ALA A 417 5.63 -3.68 -22.44
N PRO A 418 4.76 -4.69 -22.23
CA PRO A 418 4.61 -5.51 -21.03
C PRO A 418 5.67 -6.63 -20.90
N THR A 419 6.20 -6.82 -19.69
CA THR A 419 7.16 -7.90 -19.40
C THR A 419 6.42 -9.21 -19.14
N LEU A 420 6.37 -10.11 -20.14
CA LEU A 420 5.64 -11.39 -20.03
C LEU A 420 6.45 -12.52 -19.40
N HIS A 421 7.77 -12.49 -19.56
CA HIS A 421 8.70 -13.49 -19.06
C HIS A 421 10.06 -12.85 -18.74
N ARG A 422 10.94 -13.58 -18.06
CA ARG A 422 12.24 -13.05 -17.61
C ARG A 422 13.09 -12.42 -18.73
N LEU A 423 13.00 -12.94 -19.96
CA LEU A 423 13.79 -12.45 -21.10
C LEU A 423 13.39 -11.05 -21.58
N GLY A 424 12.28 -10.51 -21.07
CA GLY A 424 11.89 -9.12 -21.30
C GLY A 424 12.69 -8.11 -20.48
N ILE A 425 13.62 -8.58 -19.63
CA ILE A 425 14.64 -7.76 -18.95
C ILE A 425 15.99 -8.43 -19.17
N GLN A 426 16.93 -7.71 -19.79
CA GLN A 426 18.30 -8.21 -20.00
C GLN A 426 19.31 -7.09 -19.73
N ALA A 427 20.52 -7.49 -19.36
CA ALA A 427 21.65 -6.59 -19.20
C ALA A 427 22.43 -6.46 -20.51
N PHE A 428 22.92 -5.25 -20.76
CA PHE A 428 23.77 -4.90 -21.90
C PHE A 428 24.90 -3.98 -21.44
N GLU A 429 26.02 -4.01 -22.16
CA GLU A 429 27.07 -3.01 -22.04
C GLU A 429 26.71 -1.78 -22.88
N PRO A 430 26.65 -0.57 -22.30
CA PRO A 430 26.28 0.62 -23.05
C PRO A 430 27.44 1.06 -23.95
N VAL A 431 27.11 1.43 -25.18
CA VAL A 431 27.98 2.15 -26.10
C VAL A 431 27.36 3.52 -26.33
N LEU A 432 28.12 4.59 -26.15
CA LEU A 432 27.62 5.94 -26.38
C LEU A 432 27.29 6.14 -27.86
N VAL A 433 26.07 6.57 -28.15
CA VAL A 433 25.62 6.88 -29.51
C VAL A 433 25.08 8.30 -29.60
N GLU A 434 25.24 8.88 -30.79
CA GLU A 434 24.61 10.16 -31.14
C GLU A 434 23.10 9.98 -31.36
N GLY A 435 22.35 11.06 -31.14
CA GLY A 435 20.89 11.08 -31.23
C GLY A 435 20.21 10.77 -29.90
N ARG A 436 18.90 10.48 -29.96
CA ARG A 436 18.03 10.30 -28.78
C ARG A 436 17.43 8.89 -28.64
N ALA A 437 17.63 8.03 -29.62
CA ALA A 437 17.07 6.68 -29.65
C ALA A 437 18.06 5.64 -29.12
N ILE A 438 17.55 4.62 -28.42
CA ILE A 438 18.36 3.50 -27.95
C ILE A 438 18.60 2.56 -29.13
N LYS A 439 19.84 2.19 -29.40
CA LYS A 439 20.14 1.19 -30.43
C LYS A 439 20.13 -0.21 -29.83
N LEU A 440 19.34 -1.11 -30.40
CA LEU A 440 19.26 -2.50 -29.96
C LEU A 440 19.75 -3.45 -31.06
N HIS A 441 20.44 -4.50 -30.64
CA HIS A 441 20.87 -5.56 -31.53
C HIS A 441 19.65 -6.33 -32.11
N PRO A 442 19.55 -6.56 -33.44
CA PRO A 442 18.40 -7.20 -34.06
C PRO A 442 18.03 -8.58 -33.47
N LEU A 443 19.03 -9.42 -33.17
CA LEU A 443 18.79 -10.75 -32.59
C LEU A 443 18.21 -10.70 -31.16
N ALA A 444 18.36 -9.59 -30.44
CA ALA A 444 17.76 -9.44 -29.11
C ALA A 444 16.25 -9.12 -29.20
N CYS A 445 15.76 -8.61 -30.33
CA CYS A 445 14.36 -8.23 -30.51
C CYS A 445 13.38 -9.39 -30.28
N GLY A 446 13.76 -10.61 -30.66
CA GLY A 446 12.96 -11.82 -30.43
C GLY A 446 12.71 -12.09 -28.94
N ALA A 447 13.68 -11.77 -28.08
CA ALA A 447 13.55 -11.91 -26.63
C ALA A 447 12.66 -10.84 -26.01
N PHE A 448 12.67 -9.61 -26.53
CA PHE A 448 11.78 -8.54 -26.03
C PHE A 448 10.40 -8.55 -26.69
N ASN A 449 10.21 -9.39 -27.72
CA ASN A 449 9.08 -9.34 -28.63
C ASN A 449 8.87 -7.93 -29.20
N ALA A 450 9.98 -7.26 -29.53
CA ALA A 450 10.03 -5.87 -29.93
C ALA A 450 10.24 -5.73 -31.44
N ASP A 451 9.72 -4.65 -32.00
CA ASP A 451 9.96 -4.20 -33.36
C ASP A 451 10.42 -2.73 -33.36
N PHE A 452 10.62 -2.14 -34.53
CA PHE A 452 11.20 -0.80 -34.69
C PHE A 452 10.18 0.21 -35.25
N ASP A 453 8.89 0.04 -34.95
CA ASP A 453 7.79 0.88 -35.46
C ASP A 453 7.43 2.07 -34.54
N GLY A 454 8.13 2.22 -33.41
CA GLY A 454 7.84 3.21 -32.38
C GLY A 454 7.89 2.65 -30.95
N ASP A 455 8.14 1.35 -30.81
CA ASP A 455 8.41 0.69 -29.54
C ASP A 455 9.42 1.45 -28.65
N GLN A 456 9.17 1.41 -27.34
CA GLN A 456 9.99 2.10 -26.34
C GLN A 456 10.51 1.11 -25.30
N MET A 457 11.76 1.31 -24.89
CA MET A 457 12.36 0.56 -23.80
C MET A 457 12.75 1.47 -22.65
N ALA A 458 12.62 0.94 -21.44
CA ALA A 458 13.13 1.55 -20.22
C ALA A 458 14.54 1.04 -19.91
N VAL A 459 15.42 1.94 -19.52
CA VAL A 459 16.78 1.66 -19.08
C VAL A 459 16.86 1.84 -17.57
N HIS A 460 17.53 0.94 -16.86
CA HIS A 460 17.83 1.05 -15.44
C HIS A 460 19.32 0.81 -15.18
N VAL A 461 19.88 1.56 -14.24
CA VAL A 461 21.31 1.47 -13.89
C VAL A 461 21.49 0.73 -12.56
N PRO A 462 22.16 -0.44 -12.54
CA PRO A 462 22.50 -1.15 -11.30
C PRO A 462 23.57 -0.40 -10.50
N LEU A 463 23.24 0.08 -9.29
CA LEU A 463 24.14 0.98 -8.55
C LEU A 463 25.17 0.26 -7.67
N SER A 464 24.81 -0.86 -7.04
CA SER A 464 25.73 -1.59 -6.16
C SER A 464 26.63 -2.54 -6.95
N ILE A 465 27.80 -2.84 -6.40
CA ILE A 465 28.78 -3.74 -7.04
C ILE A 465 28.19 -5.13 -7.21
N GLU A 466 27.42 -5.62 -6.22
CA GLU A 466 26.74 -6.91 -6.27
C GLU A 466 25.70 -6.93 -7.39
N ALA A 467 24.92 -5.86 -7.55
CA ALA A 467 23.90 -5.77 -8.61
C ALA A 467 24.56 -5.66 -10.00
N GLN A 468 25.68 -4.97 -10.13
CA GLN A 468 26.45 -4.92 -11.38
C GLN A 468 27.03 -6.29 -11.74
N ALA A 469 27.58 -7.00 -10.75
CA ALA A 469 28.10 -8.35 -10.92
C ALA A 469 26.97 -9.33 -11.29
N GLU A 470 25.83 -9.28 -10.59
CA GLU A 470 24.65 -10.09 -10.91
C GLU A 470 24.14 -9.83 -12.33
N ALA A 471 24.04 -8.56 -12.73
CA ALA A 471 23.63 -8.18 -14.07
C ALA A 471 24.57 -8.76 -15.14
N ARG A 472 25.88 -8.70 -14.91
CA ARG A 472 26.90 -9.22 -15.83
C ARG A 472 26.95 -10.75 -15.89
N ILE A 473 26.83 -11.42 -14.75
CA ILE A 473 26.97 -12.89 -14.64
C ILE A 473 25.69 -13.60 -15.03
N LEU A 474 24.51 -13.08 -14.66
CA LEU A 474 23.23 -13.77 -14.83
C LEU A 474 22.35 -13.16 -15.93
N MET A 475 22.32 -11.83 -16.04
CA MET A 475 21.33 -11.14 -16.87
C MET A 475 21.84 -10.71 -18.24
N LEU A 476 23.14 -10.81 -18.52
CA LEU A 476 23.73 -10.41 -19.80
C LEU A 476 23.06 -11.15 -20.96
N CYS A 477 22.81 -10.44 -22.06
CA CYS A 477 22.09 -10.99 -23.22
C CYS A 477 22.71 -12.31 -23.74
N THR A 478 24.05 -12.43 -23.71
CA THR A 478 24.80 -13.63 -24.15
C THR A 478 24.51 -14.88 -23.34
N ASN A 479 24.04 -14.76 -22.10
CA ASN A 479 23.72 -15.91 -21.25
C ASN A 479 22.29 -16.42 -21.53
N ASN A 480 21.50 -15.65 -22.27
CA ASN A 480 20.06 -15.84 -22.45
C ASN A 480 19.70 -16.22 -23.90
N ILE A 481 20.39 -17.23 -24.44
CA ILE A 481 20.25 -17.70 -25.83
C ILE A 481 19.04 -18.61 -26.02
N LEU A 482 18.67 -19.40 -25.01
CA LEU A 482 17.60 -20.39 -25.08
C LEU A 482 16.34 -19.94 -24.34
N LYS A 483 15.18 -20.31 -24.87
CA LYS A 483 13.91 -20.21 -24.16
C LYS A 483 13.85 -21.22 -23.02
N LEU A 484 13.38 -20.77 -21.86
CA LEU A 484 13.17 -21.64 -20.71
C LEU A 484 12.02 -22.65 -20.89
N SER A 485 11.06 -22.34 -21.76
CA SER A 485 9.85 -23.15 -21.94
C SER A 485 10.08 -24.46 -22.70
N ASP A 486 10.89 -24.41 -23.76
CA ASP A 486 11.05 -25.48 -24.74
C ASP A 486 12.51 -25.71 -25.14
N GLY A 487 13.47 -24.97 -24.59
CA GLY A 487 14.89 -25.11 -24.88
C GLY A 487 15.30 -24.65 -26.28
N LYS A 488 14.38 -24.09 -27.07
CA LYS A 488 14.70 -23.59 -28.41
C LYS A 488 15.49 -22.28 -28.35
N PRO A 489 16.39 -22.01 -29.32
CA PRO A 489 17.08 -20.73 -29.39
C PRO A 489 16.09 -19.59 -29.63
N ILE A 490 16.23 -18.50 -28.88
CA ILE A 490 15.44 -17.28 -29.07
C ILE A 490 16.13 -16.24 -29.95
N VAL A 491 17.47 -16.29 -29.99
CA VAL A 491 18.32 -15.36 -30.75
C VAL A 491 18.60 -15.82 -32.19
N SER A 492 17.68 -16.58 -32.78
CA SER A 492 17.80 -17.03 -34.17
C SER A 492 17.66 -15.85 -35.14
N PRO A 493 18.42 -15.81 -36.24
CA PRO A 493 18.20 -14.84 -37.31
C PRO A 493 16.77 -14.88 -37.82
N THR A 494 16.20 -13.72 -38.13
CA THR A 494 14.83 -13.56 -38.62
C THR A 494 14.82 -12.71 -39.90
N GLN A 495 13.72 -12.82 -40.67
CA GLN A 495 13.42 -11.98 -41.83
C GLN A 495 14.62 -11.86 -42.80
N ASP A 496 15.16 -10.67 -42.96
CA ASP A 496 16.17 -10.32 -43.97
C ASP A 496 17.45 -11.14 -43.83
N MET A 497 17.87 -11.47 -42.60
CA MET A 497 19.06 -12.30 -42.37
C MET A 497 18.88 -13.71 -42.93
N VAL A 498 17.66 -14.26 -42.84
CA VAL A 498 17.32 -15.58 -43.36
C VAL A 498 17.19 -15.53 -44.89
N ILE A 499 16.58 -14.47 -45.43
CA ILE A 499 16.45 -14.29 -46.88
C ILE A 499 17.81 -14.15 -47.54
N GLY A 500 18.72 -13.34 -46.98
CA GLY A 500 20.08 -13.19 -47.48
C GLY A 500 20.85 -14.49 -47.47
N SER A 501 20.81 -15.23 -46.36
CA SER A 501 21.45 -16.54 -46.24
C SER A 501 20.85 -17.55 -47.23
N TYR A 502 19.53 -17.59 -47.35
CA TYR A 502 18.82 -18.46 -48.28
C TYR A 502 19.25 -18.15 -49.72
N TYR A 503 19.17 -16.89 -50.14
CA TYR A 503 19.52 -16.46 -51.50
C TYR A 503 20.95 -16.85 -51.88
N LEU A 504 21.92 -16.64 -50.97
CA LEU A 504 23.32 -17.01 -51.18
C LEU A 504 23.54 -18.53 -51.30
N THR A 505 22.64 -19.34 -50.73
CA THR A 505 22.73 -20.81 -50.76
C THR A 505 21.91 -21.48 -51.87
N ILE A 506 21.18 -20.71 -52.68
CA ILE A 506 20.43 -21.27 -53.82
C ILE A 506 21.40 -21.72 -54.90
N VAL A 507 21.32 -22.99 -55.28
CA VAL A 507 22.06 -23.53 -56.44
C VAL A 507 21.30 -23.22 -57.72
N LYS A 508 21.94 -22.51 -58.65
CA LYS A 508 21.38 -22.19 -59.97
C LYS A 508 22.07 -23.02 -61.06
N PRO A 509 21.37 -23.97 -61.71
CA PRO A 509 21.93 -24.71 -62.85
C PRO A 509 22.24 -23.77 -64.03
N GLY A 510 23.36 -23.99 -64.72
CA GLY A 510 23.81 -23.14 -65.84
C GLY A 510 24.44 -21.82 -65.42
N ALA A 511 24.89 -21.67 -64.17
CA ALA A 511 25.50 -20.43 -63.69
C ALA A 511 26.96 -20.28 -64.17
N LYS A 512 27.42 -19.03 -64.27
CA LYS A 512 28.82 -18.71 -64.62
C LYS A 512 29.76 -19.34 -63.59
N GLY A 513 30.73 -20.13 -64.05
CA GLY A 513 31.68 -20.86 -63.18
C GLY A 513 31.18 -22.21 -62.67
N GLU A 514 30.08 -22.75 -63.21
CA GLU A 514 29.63 -24.12 -62.93
C GLU A 514 30.72 -25.14 -63.36
N GLY A 515 31.15 -25.98 -62.42
CA GLY A 515 32.21 -26.97 -62.64
C GLY A 515 33.63 -26.51 -62.30
N ASN A 516 33.82 -25.27 -61.84
CA ASN A 516 35.11 -24.79 -61.34
C ASN A 516 35.47 -25.42 -59.98
N TYR A 517 36.76 -25.64 -59.75
CA TYR A 517 37.29 -26.14 -58.49
C TYR A 517 38.16 -25.05 -57.86
N TYR A 518 37.91 -24.75 -56.59
CA TYR A 518 38.68 -23.78 -55.81
C TYR A 518 39.39 -24.52 -54.67
N SER A 519 40.66 -24.18 -54.43
CA SER A 519 41.50 -24.79 -53.40
C SER A 519 41.28 -24.19 -52.01
N SER A 520 40.76 -22.96 -51.92
CA SER A 520 40.52 -22.25 -50.67
C SER A 520 39.30 -21.32 -50.74
N PHE A 521 38.80 -20.90 -49.57
CA PHE A 521 37.73 -19.89 -49.47
C PHE A 521 38.13 -18.55 -50.11
N ASP A 522 39.39 -18.14 -49.92
CA ASP A 522 39.89 -16.87 -50.45
C ASP A 522 39.94 -16.88 -51.98
N GLU A 523 40.36 -17.99 -52.59
CA GLU A 523 40.34 -18.17 -54.05
C GLU A 523 38.90 -18.13 -54.61
N ALA A 524 37.95 -18.78 -53.93
CA ALA A 524 36.54 -18.74 -54.30
C ALA A 524 35.95 -17.32 -54.17
N MET A 525 36.36 -16.54 -53.16
CA MET A 525 35.92 -15.16 -52.97
C MET A 525 36.53 -14.21 -54.02
N MET A 526 37.80 -14.38 -54.38
CA MET A 526 38.42 -13.62 -55.48
C MET A 526 37.67 -13.87 -56.80
N ALA A 527 37.42 -15.14 -57.13
CA ALA A 527 36.67 -15.52 -58.32
C ALA A 527 35.20 -15.04 -58.35
N TYR A 528 34.61 -14.76 -57.18
CA TYR A 528 33.27 -14.15 -57.07
C TYR A 528 33.29 -12.63 -57.24
N GLN A 529 34.39 -11.98 -56.83
CA GLN A 529 34.58 -10.53 -56.94
C GLN A 529 35.04 -10.08 -58.34
N ASP A 530 35.70 -10.97 -59.08
CA ASP A 530 36.07 -10.83 -60.50
C ASP A 530 34.87 -10.99 -61.46
#